data_AF-A0A944ATS8-F1
#
_entry.id   AF-A0A944ATS8-F1
#
_cell.length_a   1.000
_cell.length_b   1.000
_cell.length_c   1.000
_cell.angle_alpha   90.00
_cell.angle_beta   90.00
_cell.angle_gamma   90.00
#
_symmetry.space_group_name_H-M   'P 1'
#
loop_
_entity.id
_entity.type
_entity.pdbx_description
1 polymer ?
#
loop_
_entity_poly.entity_id
_entity_poly.type
_entity_poly.pdbx_seq_one_letter_code
_entity_poly.pdbx_strand_id
1 'polypeptide(L)'
;MLNVAISRAKKKLAVVLSGNEQPENSNLVALLKYIQYNNFTIEESKVNSIFDFFYTKETEAKFKYLKAANKISKYDSENAMNMLLTNIFEEPKYSKFSFVFEMPLKDVVNKNYMGELPEELSTFANRSWAHVDFTVFNRVTKEILFGIEVDGYNYHKKGTRQAERDLNKNAIFDQIGLPLLRLSTKGSGEEGKIKAQLDRYLGA
;
A
#
# COMPACT_ATOMS: atom_id res chain seq x y z
N MET A 1 7.02 28.48 6.81
CA MET A 1 7.20 27.44 5.76
C MET A 1 5.89 26.96 5.13
N LEU A 2 4.80 26.76 5.90
CA LEU A 2 3.52 26.26 5.36
C LEU A 2 2.95 27.12 4.21
N ASN A 3 2.85 28.44 4.38
CA ASN A 3 2.36 29.36 3.34
C ASN A 3 3.20 29.32 2.06
N VAL A 4 4.51 29.08 2.20
CA VAL A 4 5.43 28.93 1.07
C VAL A 4 5.17 27.61 0.34
N ALA A 5 4.93 26.51 1.07
CA ALA A 5 4.57 25.23 0.48
C ALA A 5 3.21 25.30 -0.24
N ILE A 6 2.22 25.95 0.36
CA ILE A 6 0.89 26.16 -0.24
C ILE A 6 1.00 26.99 -1.52
N SER A 7 1.64 28.16 -1.48
CA SER A 7 1.75 29.06 -2.64
C SER A 7 2.59 28.49 -3.78
N ARG A 8 3.47 27.53 -3.51
CA ARG A 8 4.29 26.85 -4.53
C ARG A 8 3.65 25.56 -5.06
N ALA A 9 2.60 25.05 -4.43
CA ALA A 9 1.91 23.86 -4.91
C ALA A 9 1.23 24.16 -6.24
N LYS A 10 1.61 23.43 -7.29
CA LYS A 10 1.07 23.66 -8.65
C LYS A 10 -0.18 22.86 -8.97
N LYS A 11 -0.23 21.59 -8.53
CA LYS A 11 -1.32 20.65 -8.86
C LYS A 11 -1.96 20.03 -7.62
N LYS A 12 -1.14 19.53 -6.68
CA LYS A 12 -1.57 18.88 -5.44
C LYS A 12 -0.68 19.32 -4.29
N LEU A 13 -1.29 19.53 -3.13
CA LEU A 13 -0.60 19.68 -1.85
C LEU A 13 -0.91 18.43 -1.02
N ALA A 14 0.13 17.75 -0.53
CA ALA A 14 -0.03 16.63 0.40
C ALA A 14 0.54 17.04 1.76
N VAL A 15 -0.26 16.92 2.81
CA VAL A 15 0.13 17.22 4.18
C VAL A 15 0.01 15.92 4.98
N VAL A 16 1.13 15.47 5.55
CA VAL A 16 1.16 14.30 6.42
C VAL A 16 1.23 14.78 7.86
N LEU A 17 0.31 14.30 8.69
CA LEU A 17 0.15 14.69 10.08
C LEU A 17 0.23 13.45 10.97
N SER A 18 0.61 13.62 12.23
CA SER A 18 0.39 12.57 13.21
C SER A 18 -1.10 12.46 13.51
N GLY A 19 -1.59 11.23 13.75
CA GLY A 19 -2.98 11.00 14.19
C GLY A 19 -3.29 11.49 15.61
N ASN A 20 -2.32 12.13 16.28
CA ASN A 20 -2.53 12.74 17.59
C ASN A 20 -3.27 14.08 17.44
N GLU A 21 -3.96 14.49 18.50
CA GLU A 21 -4.57 15.83 18.57
C GLU A 21 -3.54 16.91 18.26
N GLN A 22 -3.88 17.74 17.27
CA GLN A 22 -3.05 18.88 16.90
C GLN A 22 -3.46 20.06 17.78
N PRO A 23 -2.52 20.91 18.23
CA PRO A 23 -2.85 22.10 19.00
C PRO A 23 -3.82 22.98 18.21
N GLU A 24 -4.91 23.43 18.86
CA GLU A 24 -5.98 24.21 18.22
C GLU A 24 -5.46 25.47 17.51
N ASN A 25 -4.40 26.08 18.05
CA ASN A 25 -3.77 27.29 17.53
C ASN A 25 -2.64 27.02 16.51
N SER A 26 -2.54 25.80 15.99
CA SER A 26 -1.52 25.48 14.98
C SER A 26 -1.92 25.97 13.59
N ASN A 27 -0.93 26.40 12.80
CA ASN A 27 -1.12 26.75 11.39
C ASN A 27 -1.72 25.61 10.55
N LEU A 28 -1.58 24.36 11.01
CA LEU A 28 -2.11 23.16 10.36
C LEU A 28 -3.62 23.02 10.59
N VAL A 29 -4.08 23.20 11.83
CA VAL A 29 -5.52 23.22 12.14
C VAL A 29 -6.20 24.39 11.41
N ALA A 30 -5.54 25.55 11.36
CA ALA A 30 -6.03 26.69 10.57
C ALA A 30 -6.16 26.37 9.08
N LEU A 31 -5.19 25.65 8.50
CA LEU A 31 -5.26 25.19 7.11
C LEU A 31 -6.42 24.20 6.88
N LEU A 32 -6.63 23.23 7.77
CA LEU A 32 -7.75 22.29 7.68
C LEU A 32 -9.10 23.00 7.74
N LYS A 33 -9.28 23.90 8.72
CA LYS A 33 -10.48 24.76 8.85
C LYS A 33 -10.68 25.62 7.60
N TYR A 34 -9.61 26.15 7.01
CA TYR A 34 -9.69 26.91 5.77
C TYR A 34 -10.14 26.05 4.58
N ILE A 35 -9.62 24.82 4.44
CA ILE A 35 -10.05 23.88 3.40
C ILE A 35 -11.55 23.57 3.55
N GLN A 36 -12.01 23.28 4.77
CA GLN A 36 -13.43 23.05 5.06
C GLN A 36 -14.29 24.27 4.75
N TYR A 37 -13.84 25.46 5.16
CA TYR A 37 -14.54 26.73 4.90
C TYR A 37 -14.75 26.99 3.40
N ASN A 38 -13.78 26.58 2.56
CA ASN A 38 -13.89 26.70 1.11
C ASN A 38 -14.67 25.55 0.45
N ASN A 39 -15.53 24.86 1.21
CA ASN A 39 -16.43 23.80 0.75
C ASN A 39 -15.74 22.59 0.09
N PHE A 40 -14.48 22.32 0.45
CA PHE A 40 -13.87 21.05 0.09
C PHE A 40 -14.33 19.94 1.03
N THR A 41 -14.51 18.75 0.47
CA THR A 41 -14.91 17.56 1.25
C THR A 41 -13.68 16.99 1.93
N ILE A 42 -13.81 16.67 3.22
CA ILE A 42 -12.84 15.82 3.92
C ILE A 42 -13.33 14.39 3.78
N GLU A 43 -12.54 13.55 3.13
CA GLU A 43 -12.80 12.12 3.00
C GLU A 43 -11.79 11.35 3.84
N GLU A 44 -12.27 10.40 4.65
CA GLU A 44 -11.40 9.46 5.34
C GLU A 44 -11.02 8.31 4.40
N SER A 45 -9.71 8.07 4.29
CA SER A 45 -9.20 6.94 3.49
C SER A 45 -9.54 5.62 4.17
N LYS A 46 -10.09 4.68 3.40
CA LYS A 46 -10.29 3.27 3.81
C LYS A 46 -8.97 2.49 3.92
N VAL A 47 -7.86 3.07 3.48
CA VAL A 47 -6.53 2.48 3.43
C VAL A 47 -5.58 3.26 4.35
N ASN A 48 -4.76 2.55 5.12
CA ASN A 48 -3.74 3.17 5.97
C ASN A 48 -2.61 3.80 5.15
N SER A 49 -1.89 4.70 5.80
CA SER A 49 -0.59 5.16 5.30
C SER A 49 0.46 4.08 5.50
N ILE A 50 1.44 3.99 4.61
CA ILE A 50 2.59 3.09 4.81
C ILE A 50 3.38 3.44 6.09
N PHE A 51 3.26 4.66 6.61
CA PHE A 51 3.89 5.04 7.86
C PHE A 51 3.42 4.18 9.04
N ASP A 52 2.12 3.89 9.14
CA ASP A 52 1.57 3.09 10.24
C ASP A 52 2.20 1.70 10.29
N PHE A 53 2.54 1.16 9.12
CA PHE A 53 3.29 -0.09 9.01
C PHE A 53 4.74 0.03 9.48
N PHE A 54 5.43 1.13 9.15
CA PHE A 54 6.85 1.34 9.50
C PHE A 54 7.10 1.58 10.99
N TYR A 55 6.11 2.07 11.75
CA TYR A 55 6.29 2.42 13.16
C TYR A 55 6.00 1.29 14.15
N THR A 56 5.83 0.04 13.67
CA THR A 56 5.70 -1.12 14.56
C THR A 56 7.07 -1.73 14.87
N LYS A 57 7.26 -2.22 16.11
CA LYS A 57 8.52 -2.86 16.54
C LYS A 57 8.81 -4.12 15.72
N GLU A 58 7.75 -4.81 15.31
CA GLU A 58 7.76 -5.99 14.47
C GLU A 58 8.32 -5.67 13.08
N THR A 59 7.92 -4.55 12.49
CA THR A 59 8.41 -4.10 11.18
C THR A 59 9.89 -3.73 11.21
N GLU A 60 10.37 -3.09 12.29
CA GLU A 60 11.80 -2.78 12.45
C GLU A 60 12.67 -4.04 12.47
N ALA A 61 12.27 -5.04 13.25
CA ALA A 61 12.94 -6.35 13.29
C ALA A 61 12.92 -7.05 11.93
N LYS A 62 11.78 -7.02 11.23
CA LYS A 62 11.64 -7.60 9.88
C LYS A 62 12.58 -6.95 8.88
N PHE A 63 12.66 -5.62 8.85
CA PHE A 63 13.58 -4.93 7.94
C PHE A 63 15.04 -5.21 8.23
N LYS A 64 15.41 -5.31 9.50
CA LYS A 64 16.78 -5.68 9.89
C LYS A 64 17.15 -7.07 9.39
N TYR A 65 16.23 -8.04 9.51
CA TYR A 65 16.41 -9.39 8.98
C TYR A 65 16.53 -9.39 7.45
N LEU A 66 15.58 -8.76 6.74
CA LEU A 66 15.56 -8.76 5.28
C LEU A 66 16.78 -8.07 4.66
N LYS A 67 17.31 -7.01 5.29
CA LYS A 67 18.55 -6.36 4.83
C LYS A 67 19.78 -7.27 4.91
N ALA A 68 19.79 -8.23 5.82
CA ALA A 68 20.89 -9.17 6.00
C ALA A 68 20.71 -10.46 5.20
N ALA A 69 19.52 -10.70 4.65
CA ALA A 69 19.17 -11.94 3.97
C ALA A 69 19.45 -11.86 2.46
N ASN A 70 20.02 -12.94 1.90
CA ASN A 70 20.25 -13.06 0.44
C ASN A 70 18.97 -13.38 -0.35
N LYS A 71 17.95 -13.92 0.33
CA LYS A 71 16.61 -14.19 -0.22
C LYS A 71 15.59 -13.66 0.76
N ILE A 72 14.53 -13.04 0.24
CA ILE A 72 13.45 -12.50 1.06
C ILE A 72 12.34 -13.53 1.30
N SER A 73 12.25 -14.54 0.45
CA SER A 73 11.23 -15.59 0.48
C SER A 73 11.82 -16.97 0.22
N LYS A 74 11.11 -18.01 0.67
CA LYS A 74 11.38 -19.41 0.28
C LYS A 74 10.92 -19.73 -1.14
N TYR A 75 10.06 -18.91 -1.74
CA TYR A 75 9.53 -19.10 -3.09
C TYR A 75 10.37 -18.33 -4.11
N ASP A 76 10.90 -19.01 -5.12
CA ASP A 76 11.73 -18.37 -6.15
C ASP A 76 10.94 -17.34 -6.97
N SER A 77 9.62 -17.52 -7.10
CA SER A 77 8.72 -16.57 -7.73
C SER A 77 8.68 -15.21 -7.05
N GLU A 78 8.60 -15.18 -5.72
CA GLU A 78 8.59 -13.94 -4.94
C GLU A 78 9.97 -13.28 -4.96
N ASN A 79 11.05 -14.05 -4.92
CA ASN A 79 12.41 -13.51 -5.05
C ASN A 79 12.62 -12.86 -6.44
N ALA A 80 12.15 -13.50 -7.50
CA ALA A 80 12.20 -12.93 -8.85
C ALA A 80 11.37 -11.64 -8.96
N MET A 81 10.16 -11.62 -8.38
CA MET A 81 9.31 -10.42 -8.33
C MET A 81 10.00 -9.28 -7.56
N ASN A 82 10.65 -9.58 -6.43
CA ASN A 82 11.39 -8.59 -5.66
C ASN A 82 12.56 -7.98 -6.45
N MET A 83 13.30 -8.80 -7.20
CA MET A 83 14.36 -8.31 -8.09
C MET A 83 13.78 -7.41 -9.19
N LEU A 84 12.67 -7.84 -9.82
CA LEU A 84 12.00 -7.07 -10.86
C LEU A 84 11.51 -5.71 -10.32
N LEU A 85 10.82 -5.69 -9.18
CA LEU A 85 10.34 -4.45 -8.56
C LEU A 85 11.51 -3.52 -8.19
N THR A 86 12.58 -4.07 -7.62
CA THR A 86 13.80 -3.30 -7.32
C THR A 86 14.32 -2.59 -8.58
N ASN A 87 14.49 -3.32 -9.68
CA ASN A 87 14.97 -2.75 -10.93
C ASN A 87 14.03 -1.67 -11.48
N ILE A 88 12.70 -1.89 -11.46
CA ILE A 88 11.71 -0.92 -11.92
C ILE A 88 11.80 0.38 -11.10
N PHE A 89 11.92 0.30 -9.77
CA PHE A 89 11.94 1.47 -8.90
C PHE A 89 13.29 2.20 -8.85
N GLU A 90 14.36 1.62 -9.40
CA GLU A 90 15.61 2.32 -9.68
C GLU A 90 15.51 3.24 -10.89
N GLU A 91 14.57 2.99 -11.82
CA GLU A 91 14.36 3.88 -12.96
C GLU A 91 13.91 5.28 -12.50
N PRO A 92 14.52 6.37 -13.02
CA PRO A 92 14.17 7.74 -12.63
C PRO A 92 12.67 8.05 -12.73
N LYS A 93 12.00 7.48 -13.74
CA LYS A 93 10.54 7.60 -13.96
C LYS A 93 9.71 7.11 -12.77
N TYR A 94 10.15 6.04 -12.09
CA TYR A 94 9.41 5.39 -11.00
C TYR A 94 10.02 5.64 -9.61
N SER A 95 11.10 6.41 -9.53
CA SER A 95 11.85 6.72 -8.30
C SER A 95 11.02 7.31 -7.14
N LYS A 96 9.85 7.90 -7.44
CA LYS A 96 8.89 8.41 -6.43
C LYS A 96 8.07 7.31 -5.77
N PHE A 97 8.17 6.08 -6.24
CA PHE A 97 7.47 4.91 -5.71
C PHE A 97 8.44 3.95 -5.03
N SER A 98 7.91 3.08 -4.19
CA SER A 98 8.64 2.02 -3.52
C SER A 98 7.65 0.91 -3.15
N PHE A 99 8.16 -0.18 -2.59
CA PHE A 99 7.33 -1.29 -2.16
C PHE A 99 7.79 -1.85 -0.81
N VAL A 100 6.91 -2.61 -0.17
CA VAL A 100 7.21 -3.46 0.98
C VAL A 100 6.82 -4.90 0.68
N PHE A 101 7.58 -5.85 1.19
CA PHE A 101 7.29 -7.28 1.07
C PHE A 101 6.49 -7.78 2.29
N GLU A 102 5.45 -8.57 2.03
CA GLU A 102 4.58 -9.22 3.00
C GLU A 102 4.01 -8.24 4.03
N MET A 103 3.14 -7.35 3.57
CA MET A 103 2.42 -6.42 4.44
C MET A 103 1.15 -7.09 4.98
N PRO A 104 0.93 -7.16 6.31
CA PRO A 104 -0.32 -7.70 6.87
C PRO A 104 -1.55 -6.93 6.37
N LEU A 105 -2.63 -7.62 6.04
CA LEU A 105 -3.87 -6.98 5.58
C LEU A 105 -4.46 -6.01 6.60
N LYS A 106 -4.37 -6.34 7.90
CA LYS A 106 -4.75 -5.42 8.99
C LYS A 106 -4.00 -4.10 8.98
N ASP A 107 -2.82 -4.04 8.38
CA ASP A 107 -2.01 -2.83 8.28
C ASP A 107 -2.25 -2.10 6.95
N VAL A 108 -2.88 -2.76 5.96
CA VAL A 108 -3.36 -2.13 4.71
C VAL A 108 -4.71 -1.42 4.93
N VAL A 109 -5.66 -2.10 5.57
CA VAL A 109 -7.02 -1.58 5.81
C VAL A 109 -7.00 -0.56 6.96
N ASN A 110 -7.66 0.58 6.77
CA ASN A 110 -7.81 1.57 7.82
C ASN A 110 -8.55 0.98 9.03
N LYS A 111 -8.01 1.20 10.23
CA LYS A 111 -8.60 0.71 11.49
C LYS A 111 -10.05 1.18 11.68
N ASN A 112 -10.38 2.41 11.29
CA ASN A 112 -11.73 2.95 11.36
C ASN A 112 -12.67 2.20 10.40
N TYR A 113 -12.18 1.82 9.23
CA TYR A 113 -12.96 1.09 8.22
C TYR A 113 -13.01 -0.42 8.46
N MET A 114 -12.12 -0.98 9.27
CA MET A 114 -12.03 -2.43 9.54
C MET A 114 -13.34 -3.02 10.10
N GLY A 115 -14.10 -2.22 10.86
CA GLY A 115 -15.40 -2.61 11.41
C GLY A 115 -16.55 -2.52 10.41
N GLU A 116 -16.35 -1.84 9.26
CA GLU A 116 -17.35 -1.72 8.19
C GLU A 116 -17.24 -2.86 7.17
N LEU A 117 -16.14 -3.61 7.16
CA LEU A 117 -16.02 -4.81 6.36
C LEU A 117 -17.00 -5.89 6.84
N PRO A 118 -17.50 -6.75 5.93
CA PRO A 118 -18.18 -7.97 6.32
C PRO A 118 -17.37 -8.75 7.35
N GLU A 119 -18.04 -9.33 8.36
CA GLU A 119 -17.40 -9.97 9.53
C GLU A 119 -16.35 -11.02 9.12
N GLU A 120 -16.64 -11.80 8.08
CA GLU A 120 -15.73 -12.80 7.52
C GLU A 120 -14.43 -12.15 7.00
N LEU A 121 -14.53 -11.07 6.24
CA LEU A 121 -13.39 -10.36 5.67
C LEU A 121 -12.59 -9.62 6.74
N SER A 122 -13.26 -9.00 7.72
CA SER A 122 -12.61 -8.36 8.87
C SER A 122 -11.84 -9.39 9.70
N THR A 123 -12.46 -10.54 9.98
CA THR A 123 -11.83 -11.65 10.68
C THR A 123 -10.64 -12.21 9.90
N PHE A 124 -10.74 -12.30 8.58
CA PHE A 124 -9.66 -12.74 7.71
C PHE A 124 -8.49 -11.74 7.69
N ALA A 125 -8.77 -10.45 7.52
CA ALA A 125 -7.76 -9.38 7.46
C ALA A 125 -6.93 -9.29 8.74
N ASN A 126 -7.55 -9.59 9.89
CA ASN A 126 -6.89 -9.58 11.21
C ASN A 126 -6.06 -10.84 11.51
N ARG A 127 -6.02 -11.84 10.62
CA ARG A 127 -5.17 -13.03 10.82
C ARG A 127 -3.70 -12.68 10.64
N SER A 128 -2.86 -13.19 11.55
CA SER A 128 -1.41 -12.96 11.53
C SER A 128 -0.68 -13.48 10.29
N TRP A 129 -1.31 -14.39 9.52
CA TRP A 129 -0.77 -14.97 8.29
C TRP A 129 -1.39 -14.40 7.02
N ALA A 130 -2.33 -13.45 7.14
CA ALA A 130 -2.99 -12.83 5.99
C ALA A 130 -2.19 -11.58 5.57
N HIS A 131 -1.32 -11.77 4.58
CA HIS A 131 -0.44 -10.73 4.05
C HIS A 131 -0.72 -10.49 2.57
N VAL A 132 -0.36 -9.31 2.10
CA VAL A 132 -0.19 -8.98 0.68
C VAL A 132 1.28 -9.19 0.33
N ASP A 133 1.58 -9.92 -0.74
CA ASP A 133 2.96 -10.29 -1.06
C ASP A 133 3.84 -9.06 -1.28
N PHE A 134 3.36 -8.10 -2.09
CA PHE A 134 4.02 -6.81 -2.23
C PHE A 134 3.00 -5.66 -2.20
N THR A 135 3.28 -4.63 -1.40
CA THR A 135 2.46 -3.41 -1.37
C THR A 135 3.28 -2.26 -1.95
N VAL A 136 2.78 -1.65 -3.02
CA VAL A 136 3.41 -0.50 -3.68
C VAL A 136 2.86 0.79 -3.10
N PHE A 137 3.74 1.73 -2.79
CA PHE A 137 3.40 3.00 -2.17
C PHE A 137 4.20 4.17 -2.75
N ASN A 138 3.70 5.39 -2.53
CA ASN A 138 4.39 6.62 -2.90
C ASN A 138 5.39 7.03 -1.80
N ARG A 139 6.66 7.24 -2.14
CA ARG A 139 7.71 7.61 -1.19
C ARG A 139 7.47 8.97 -0.53
N VAL A 140 6.78 9.89 -1.19
CA VAL A 140 6.54 11.25 -0.71
C VAL A 140 5.23 11.31 0.07
N THR A 141 4.11 10.92 -0.55
CA THR A 141 2.78 11.03 0.08
C THR A 141 2.49 9.90 1.06
N LYS A 142 3.25 8.80 0.99
CA LYS A 142 3.11 7.61 1.86
C LYS A 142 1.80 6.85 1.64
N GLU A 143 1.08 7.23 0.61
CA GLU A 143 -0.13 6.58 0.12
C GLU A 143 0.20 5.20 -0.45
N ILE A 144 -0.54 4.18 0.00
CA ILE A 144 -0.53 2.86 -0.63
C ILE A 144 -1.29 2.99 -1.95
N LEU A 145 -0.66 2.57 -3.05
CA LEU A 145 -1.18 2.75 -4.40
C LEU A 145 -1.90 1.50 -4.91
N PHE A 146 -1.31 0.32 -4.70
CA PHE A 146 -1.89 -0.97 -5.06
C PHE A 146 -1.10 -2.12 -4.40
N GLY A 147 -1.73 -3.29 -4.34
CA GLY A 147 -1.09 -4.55 -3.93
C GLY A 147 -0.70 -5.40 -5.14
N ILE A 148 0.25 -6.32 -4.93
CA ILE A 148 0.64 -7.34 -5.88
C ILE A 148 0.64 -8.70 -5.16
N GLU A 149 0.04 -9.69 -5.79
CA GLU A 149 0.06 -11.11 -5.41
C GLU A 149 0.81 -11.91 -6.48
N VAL A 150 1.70 -12.80 -6.04
CA VAL A 150 2.54 -13.62 -6.92
C VAL A 150 1.98 -15.04 -6.97
N ASP A 151 1.29 -15.33 -8.06
CA ASP A 151 0.60 -16.59 -8.28
C ASP A 151 1.57 -17.68 -8.77
N GLY A 152 1.87 -18.63 -7.88
CA GLY A 152 2.69 -19.81 -8.18
C GLY A 152 1.91 -20.91 -8.93
N TYR A 153 2.48 -21.42 -10.02
CA TYR A 153 1.83 -22.36 -10.96
C TYR A 153 1.12 -23.58 -10.33
N ASN A 154 1.64 -24.14 -9.24
CA ASN A 154 1.14 -25.41 -8.69
C ASN A 154 -0.16 -25.29 -7.85
N TYR A 155 -0.72 -24.08 -7.67
CA TYR A 155 -1.69 -23.85 -6.60
C TYR A 155 -3.11 -23.40 -7.02
N HIS A 156 -3.40 -23.28 -8.32
CA HIS A 156 -4.73 -22.86 -8.80
C HIS A 156 -5.67 -24.04 -9.10
N LYS A 157 -5.95 -24.87 -8.08
CA LYS A 157 -7.12 -25.75 -8.14
C LYS A 157 -8.28 -25.03 -7.42
N LYS A 158 -9.40 -24.81 -8.13
CA LYS A 158 -10.65 -24.34 -7.51
C LYS A 158 -11.02 -25.29 -6.36
N GLY A 159 -11.42 -24.73 -5.22
CA GLY A 159 -11.72 -25.49 -4.00
C GLY A 159 -10.52 -25.75 -3.09
N THR A 160 -9.38 -25.08 -3.31
CA THR A 160 -8.25 -25.10 -2.36
C THR A 160 -8.36 -23.95 -1.36
N ARG A 161 -7.77 -24.13 -0.18
CA ARG A 161 -7.64 -23.06 0.83
C ARG A 161 -6.93 -21.81 0.29
N GLN A 162 -6.05 -21.97 -0.70
CA GLN A 162 -5.40 -20.83 -1.36
C GLN A 162 -6.41 -20.04 -2.20
N ALA A 163 -7.26 -20.72 -2.97
CA ALA A 163 -8.31 -20.05 -3.74
C ALA A 163 -9.28 -19.26 -2.84
N GLU A 164 -9.66 -19.79 -1.67
CA GLU A 164 -10.48 -19.07 -0.69
C GLU A 164 -9.76 -17.82 -0.15
N ARG A 165 -8.48 -17.94 0.20
CA ARG A 165 -7.65 -16.80 0.62
C ARG A 165 -7.59 -15.73 -0.45
N ASP A 166 -7.41 -16.15 -1.70
CA ASP A 166 -7.31 -15.26 -2.84
C ASP A 166 -8.61 -14.50 -3.08
N LEU A 167 -9.75 -15.16 -2.94
CA LEU A 167 -11.07 -14.51 -3.01
C LEU A 167 -11.24 -13.48 -1.90
N ASN A 168 -10.86 -13.80 -0.65
CA ASN A 168 -10.95 -12.86 0.46
C ASN A 168 -10.04 -11.65 0.27
N LYS A 169 -8.80 -11.85 -0.21
CA LYS A 169 -7.90 -10.74 -0.55
C LYS A 169 -8.49 -9.84 -1.64
N ASN A 170 -9.02 -10.43 -2.71
CA ASN A 170 -9.66 -9.68 -3.79
C ASN A 170 -10.84 -8.85 -3.26
N ALA A 171 -11.71 -9.47 -2.46
CA ALA A 171 -12.87 -8.81 -1.88
C ALA A 171 -12.47 -7.65 -0.96
N ILE A 172 -11.45 -7.83 -0.11
CA ILE A 172 -10.96 -6.75 0.77
C ILE A 172 -10.43 -5.57 -0.06
N PHE A 173 -9.61 -5.83 -1.08
CA PHE A 173 -9.04 -4.78 -1.93
C PHE A 173 -10.13 -4.00 -2.70
N ASP A 174 -11.17 -4.69 -3.17
CA ASP A 174 -12.33 -4.08 -3.80
C ASP A 174 -13.10 -3.16 -2.82
N GLN A 175 -13.38 -3.64 -1.60
CA GLN A 175 -14.10 -2.87 -0.56
C GLN A 175 -13.38 -1.58 -0.15
N ILE A 176 -12.04 -1.63 -0.06
CA ILE A 176 -11.22 -0.46 0.29
C ILE A 176 -10.88 0.42 -0.93
N GLY A 177 -11.31 0.03 -2.14
CA GLY A 177 -11.08 0.80 -3.37
C GLY A 177 -9.63 0.79 -3.86
N LEU A 178 -8.85 -0.22 -3.48
CA LEU A 178 -7.43 -0.33 -3.82
C LEU A 178 -7.21 -1.39 -4.90
N PRO A 179 -6.45 -1.13 -5.97
CA PRO A 179 -6.15 -2.16 -6.96
C PRO A 179 -5.29 -3.29 -6.40
N LEU A 180 -5.56 -4.53 -6.83
CA LEU A 180 -4.75 -5.71 -6.55
C LEU A 180 -4.33 -6.38 -7.86
N LEU A 181 -3.03 -6.36 -8.16
CA LEU A 181 -2.46 -7.03 -9.33
C LEU A 181 -2.11 -8.48 -8.99
N ARG A 182 -2.66 -9.43 -9.75
CA ARG A 182 -2.24 -10.83 -9.69
C ARG A 182 -1.30 -11.15 -10.84
N LEU A 183 -0.09 -11.58 -10.52
CA LEU A 183 0.97 -11.84 -11.50
C LEU A 183 1.36 -13.32 -11.44
N SER A 184 1.05 -14.05 -12.52
CA SER A 184 1.44 -15.45 -12.67
C SER A 184 2.88 -15.57 -13.16
N THR A 185 3.65 -16.51 -12.64
CA THR A 185 5.07 -16.68 -13.00
C THR A 185 5.35 -17.31 -14.38
N LYS A 186 4.32 -17.47 -15.22
CA LYS A 186 4.42 -18.06 -16.58
C LYS A 186 4.54 -17.03 -17.70
N GLY A 187 4.27 -15.75 -17.42
CA GLY A 187 4.27 -14.70 -18.43
C GLY A 187 5.65 -14.11 -18.66
N SER A 188 5.78 -13.39 -19.77
CA SER A 188 6.91 -12.49 -20.08
C SER A 188 6.42 -11.03 -20.09
N GLY A 189 5.55 -10.65 -19.16
CA GLY A 189 4.77 -9.40 -19.23
C GLY A 189 4.44 -8.75 -17.89
N GLU A 190 4.98 -9.29 -16.81
CA GLU A 190 4.80 -8.81 -15.43
C GLU A 190 5.33 -7.39 -15.31
N GLU A 191 6.53 -7.14 -15.86
CA GLU A 191 7.13 -5.81 -15.92
C GLU A 191 6.20 -4.80 -16.61
N GLY A 192 5.67 -5.17 -17.78
CA GLY A 192 4.75 -4.32 -18.54
C GLY A 192 3.46 -4.02 -17.76
N LYS A 193 2.89 -5.01 -17.07
CA LYS A 193 1.69 -4.83 -16.23
C LYS A 193 1.97 -3.92 -15.04
N ILE A 194 3.10 -4.11 -14.36
CA ILE A 194 3.51 -3.27 -13.23
C ILE A 194 3.72 -1.84 -13.70
N LYS A 195 4.50 -1.63 -14.76
CA LYS A 195 4.76 -0.30 -15.35
C LYS A 195 3.47 0.38 -15.82
N ALA A 196 2.57 -0.36 -16.48
CA ALA A 196 1.27 0.16 -16.89
C ALA A 196 0.42 0.62 -15.69
N GLN A 197 0.43 -0.15 -14.59
CA GLN A 197 -0.26 0.26 -13.37
C GLN A 197 0.40 1.48 -12.72
N LEU A 198 1.74 1.53 -12.64
CA LEU A 198 2.50 2.67 -12.12
C LEU A 198 2.26 3.96 -12.92
N ASP A 199 2.15 3.84 -14.24
CA ASP A 199 1.94 4.97 -15.14
C ASP A 199 0.62 5.70 -14.86
N ARG A 200 -0.40 5.00 -14.33
CA ARG A 200 -1.66 5.61 -13.87
C ARG A 200 -1.48 6.60 -12.72
N TYR A 201 -0.36 6.52 -11.99
CA TYR A 201 -0.01 7.40 -10.87
C TYR A 201 1.09 8.42 -11.24
N LEU A 202 1.56 8.43 -12.49
CA LEU A 202 2.55 9.39 -12.98
C LEU A 202 1.94 10.70 -13.50
N GLY A 203 0.63 10.72 -13.80
CA GLY A 203 -0.05 11.90 -14.33
C GLY A 203 -1.52 12.00 -13.91
N ALA A 204 -1.76 12.80 -12.87
CA ALA A 204 -2.88 13.76 -12.79
C ALA A 204 -2.25 15.16 -12.64
#